data_AF-A0A965YHR2-F1
#
_entry.id   AF-A0A965YHR2-F1
#
_cell.length_a   1.000
_cell.length_b   1.000
_cell.length_c   1.000
_cell.angle_alpha   90.00
_cell.angle_beta   90.00
_cell.angle_gamma   90.00
#
_symmetry.space_group_name_H-M   'P 1'
#
loop_
_entity.id
_entity.type
_entity.pdbx_description
1 polymer ?
#
loop_
_entity_poly.entity_id
_entity_poly.type
_entity_poly.pdbx_seq_one_letter_code
_entity_poly.pdbx_strand_id
1 'polypeptide(L)'
;MKSCISIILVMLALGLSSCKQDSDKPDFMPEQDKMASLLTEIHITEALTRCNYIQDRRKSNNYYKEILDNYRLSPEQFDSCIAWYSNNNKEYLELYTLVTDKLETERQLILSRYYSKEYPKSIWQELDSIQQINGFLNWNYNK
;
A
#
# COMPACT_ATOMS: atom_id res chain seq x y z
N MET A 1 51.36 4.26 7.65
CA MET A 1 50.46 5.35 8.12
C MET A 1 50.00 6.29 6.99
N LYS A 2 50.90 6.86 6.19
CA LYS A 2 50.56 7.78 5.07
C LYS A 2 49.59 7.16 4.03
N SER A 3 49.83 5.90 3.65
CA SER A 3 48.97 5.17 2.70
C SER A 3 47.58 4.85 3.25
N CYS A 4 47.43 4.62 4.56
CA CYS A 4 46.13 4.35 5.18
C CYS A 4 45.26 5.61 5.25
N ILE A 5 45.89 6.76 5.52
CA ILE A 5 45.23 8.08 5.52
C ILE A 5 44.70 8.41 4.12
N SER A 6 45.46 8.10 3.07
CA SER A 6 45.02 8.32 1.69
C SER A 6 43.80 7.46 1.31
N ILE A 7 43.73 6.22 1.79
CA ILE A 7 42.60 5.31 1.51
C ILE A 7 41.33 5.77 2.26
N ILE A 8 41.48 6.22 3.51
CA ILE A 8 40.37 6.75 4.31
C ILE A 8 39.81 8.05 3.68
N LEU A 9 40.68 8.92 3.15
CA LEU A 9 40.26 10.14 2.44
C LEU A 9 39.49 9.84 1.15
N VAL A 10 39.89 8.82 0.39
CA VAL A 10 39.17 8.41 -0.84
C VAL A 10 37.82 7.78 -0.50
N MET A 11 37.74 6.95 0.55
CA MET A 11 36.48 6.38 1.03
C MET A 11 35.52 7.45 1.58
N LEU A 12 36.04 8.46 2.27
CA LEU A 12 35.25 9.59 2.76
C LEU A 12 34.73 10.48 1.63
N ALA A 13 35.53 10.68 0.57
CA ALA A 13 35.12 11.45 -0.60
C ALA A 13 34.00 10.76 -1.41
N LEU A 14 33.99 9.43 -1.45
CA LEU A 14 32.92 8.64 -2.10
C LEU A 14 31.61 8.58 -1.28
N GLY A 15 31.66 8.87 0.03
CA GLY A 15 30.50 8.86 0.91
C GLY A 15 29.61 10.11 0.86
N LEU A 16 30.08 11.19 0.21
CA LEU A 16 29.35 12.47 0.14
C LEU A 16 28.46 12.61 -1.10
N SER A 17 28.48 11.61 -2.01
CA SER A 17 27.64 11.57 -3.21
C SER A 17 26.22 11.07 -2.90
N SER A 18 25.56 11.64 -1.88
CA SER A 18 24.10 11.49 -1.78
C SER A 18 23.50 12.48 -2.78
N CYS A 19 23.27 12.03 -4.01
CA CYS A 19 22.48 12.77 -4.98
C CYS A 19 21.07 12.91 -4.40
N LYS A 20 20.80 14.02 -3.70
CA LYS A 20 19.46 14.57 -3.61
C LYS A 20 19.09 15.01 -5.01
N GLN A 21 18.58 14.07 -5.79
CA GLN A 21 17.93 14.40 -7.04
C GLN A 21 16.59 14.97 -6.60
N ASP A 22 16.44 16.30 -6.72
CA ASP A 22 15.13 16.94 -6.69
C ASP A 22 14.36 16.34 -7.88
N SER A 23 13.66 15.24 -7.61
CA SER A 23 12.83 14.58 -8.60
C SER A 23 11.56 15.39 -8.68
N ASP A 24 11.37 16.09 -9.80
CA ASP A 24 10.09 16.71 -10.10
C ASP A 24 8.97 15.66 -10.04
N LYS A 25 7.77 16.10 -9.65
CA LYS A 25 6.59 15.22 -9.62
C LYS A 25 6.34 14.67 -11.02
N PRO A 26 6.30 13.34 -11.23
CA PRO A 26 6.06 12.78 -12.55
C PRO A 26 4.69 13.21 -13.11
N ASP A 27 4.63 13.60 -14.39
CA ASP A 27 3.40 14.09 -15.03
C ASP A 27 2.26 13.06 -15.06
N PHE A 28 2.62 11.77 -15.11
CA PHE A 28 1.67 10.66 -15.08
C PHE A 28 1.17 10.33 -13.68
N MET A 29 1.75 10.92 -12.62
CA MET A 29 1.37 10.60 -11.26
C MET A 29 -0.07 11.06 -11.00
N PRO A 30 -0.94 10.18 -10.51
CA PRO A 30 -2.30 10.56 -10.18
C PRO A 30 -2.35 11.63 -9.10
N GLU A 31 -3.49 12.32 -9.02
CA GLU A 31 -3.77 13.22 -7.90
C GLU A 31 -3.71 12.45 -6.57
N GLN A 32 -3.34 13.14 -5.50
CA GLN A 32 -3.03 12.52 -4.22
C GLN A 32 -4.20 11.69 -3.63
N ASP A 33 -5.44 12.13 -3.80
CA ASP A 33 -6.62 11.36 -3.37
C ASP A 33 -6.82 10.07 -4.19
N LYS A 34 -6.53 10.11 -5.50
CA LYS A 34 -6.55 8.93 -6.37
C LYS A 34 -5.42 7.97 -6.02
N MET A 35 -4.21 8.49 -5.75
CA MET A 35 -3.11 7.67 -5.25
C MET A 35 -3.46 7.00 -3.92
N ALA A 36 -4.08 7.73 -2.99
CA ALA A 36 -4.53 7.17 -1.72
C ALA A 36 -5.56 6.05 -1.92
N SER A 37 -6.48 6.21 -2.88
CA SER A 37 -7.46 5.18 -3.22
C SER A 37 -6.81 3.92 -3.81
N LEU A 38 -5.84 4.09 -4.73
CA LEU A 38 -5.05 2.99 -5.28
C LEU A 38 -4.29 2.22 -4.20
N LEU A 39 -3.63 2.92 -3.28
CA LEU A 39 -2.87 2.30 -2.19
C LEU A 39 -3.80 1.58 -1.20
N THR A 40 -4.99 2.12 -0.98
CA THR A 40 -6.03 1.48 -0.15
C THR A 40 -6.43 0.13 -0.76
N GLU A 41 -6.71 0.07 -2.07
CA GLU A 41 -7.05 -1.17 -2.77
C GLU A 41 -5.92 -2.20 -2.74
N ILE A 42 -4.67 -1.76 -2.93
CA ILE A 42 -3.48 -2.63 -2.83
C ILE A 42 -3.39 -3.22 -1.42
N HIS A 43 -3.46 -2.40 -0.37
CA HIS A 43 -3.32 -2.87 1.01
C HIS A 43 -4.44 -3.83 1.44
N ILE A 44 -5.68 -3.58 1.01
CA ILE A 44 -6.80 -4.52 1.24
C ILE A 44 -6.52 -5.85 0.54
N THR A 45 -6.09 -5.82 -0.73
CA THR A 45 -5.77 -7.02 -1.50
C THR A 45 -4.62 -7.82 -0.88
N GLU A 46 -3.58 -7.14 -0.40
CA GLU A 46 -2.48 -7.75 0.34
C GLU A 46 -2.96 -8.40 1.65
N ALA A 47 -3.82 -7.72 2.41
CA ALA A 47 -4.39 -8.27 3.64
C ALA A 47 -5.21 -9.53 3.37
N LEU A 48 -6.07 -9.52 2.34
CA LEU A 48 -6.84 -10.69 1.91
C LEU A 48 -5.94 -11.86 1.47
N THR A 49 -4.84 -11.56 0.77
CA THR A 49 -3.86 -12.57 0.37
C THR A 49 -3.16 -13.17 1.59
N ARG A 50 -2.70 -12.34 2.53
CA ARG A 50 -1.99 -12.78 3.75
C ARG A 50 -2.86 -13.60 4.69
N CYS A 51 -4.14 -13.27 4.77
CA CYS A 51 -5.11 -14.03 5.56
C CYS A 51 -5.63 -15.30 4.84
N ASN A 52 -5.01 -15.71 3.71
CA ASN A 52 -5.38 -16.87 2.89
C ASN A 52 -6.81 -16.84 2.32
N TYR A 53 -7.44 -15.66 2.25
CA TYR A 53 -8.70 -15.51 1.52
C TYR A 53 -8.47 -15.62 0.00
N ILE A 54 -7.29 -15.20 -0.47
CA ILE A 54 -6.83 -15.44 -1.84
C ILE A 54 -5.80 -16.57 -1.78
N GLN A 55 -6.27 -17.81 -1.99
CA GLN A 55 -5.42 -19.01 -1.84
C GLN A 55 -4.39 -19.19 -2.98
N ASP A 56 -4.62 -18.60 -4.16
CA ASP A 56 -3.70 -18.69 -5.30
C ASP A 56 -2.90 -17.39 -5.47
N ARG A 57 -1.59 -17.43 -5.25
CA ARG A 57 -0.70 -16.27 -5.44
C ARG A 57 -0.71 -15.75 -6.89
N ARG A 58 -1.01 -16.59 -7.88
CA ARG A 58 -1.17 -16.13 -9.27
C ARG A 58 -2.38 -15.21 -9.43
N LYS A 59 -3.44 -15.44 -8.65
CA LYS A 59 -4.58 -14.52 -8.59
C LYS A 59 -4.19 -13.21 -7.91
N SER A 60 -3.37 -13.26 -6.86
CA SER A 60 -2.85 -12.04 -6.19
C SER A 60 -2.06 -11.13 -7.15
N ASN A 61 -1.17 -11.69 -7.97
CA ASN A 61 -0.47 -10.92 -9.01
C ASN A 61 -1.41 -10.34 -10.07
N ASN A 62 -2.47 -11.08 -10.44
CA ASN A 62 -3.46 -10.57 -11.38
C ASN A 62 -4.23 -9.38 -10.78
N TYR A 63 -4.63 -9.44 -9.50
CA TYR A 63 -5.30 -8.33 -8.82
C TYR A 63 -4.42 -7.09 -8.76
N TYR A 64 -3.13 -7.23 -8.43
CA TYR A 64 -2.21 -6.10 -8.43
C TYR A 64 -2.14 -5.42 -9.81
N LYS A 65 -2.04 -6.21 -10.87
CA LYS A 65 -2.05 -5.69 -12.24
C LYS A 65 -3.38 -5.01 -12.59
N GLU A 66 -4.50 -5.63 -12.28
CA GLU A 66 -5.84 -5.08 -12.53
C GLU A 66 -6.06 -3.75 -11.81
N ILE A 67 -5.59 -3.63 -10.56
CA ILE A 67 -5.63 -2.37 -9.81
C ILE A 67 -4.82 -1.31 -10.55
N LEU A 68 -3.56 -1.57 -10.93
CA LEU A 68 -2.77 -0.57 -11.65
C LEU A 68 -3.38 -0.17 -12.99
N ASP A 69 -3.94 -1.13 -13.74
CA ASP A 69 -4.62 -0.89 -15.02
C ASP A 69 -5.84 0.05 -14.84
N ASN A 70 -6.61 -0.10 -13.75
CA ASN A 70 -7.76 0.78 -13.44
C ASN A 70 -7.34 2.24 -13.21
N TYR A 71 -6.14 2.45 -12.68
CA TYR A 71 -5.56 3.78 -12.48
C TYR A 71 -4.67 4.23 -13.65
N ARG A 72 -4.61 3.43 -14.73
CA ARG A 72 -3.82 3.68 -15.94
C ARG A 72 -2.33 3.84 -15.67
N LEU A 73 -1.79 3.05 -14.75
CA LEU A 73 -0.38 3.02 -14.41
C LEU A 73 0.25 1.70 -14.84
N SER A 74 1.45 1.76 -15.42
CA SER A 74 2.33 0.59 -15.50
C SER A 74 3.00 0.33 -14.14
N PRO A 75 3.51 -0.88 -13.87
CA PRO A 75 4.30 -1.16 -12.68
C PRO A 75 5.47 -0.19 -12.50
N GLU A 76 6.19 0.13 -13.56
CA GLU A 76 7.35 1.03 -13.53
C GLU A 76 6.95 2.48 -13.23
N GLN A 77 5.79 2.92 -13.74
CA GLN A 77 5.22 4.23 -13.41
C GLN A 77 4.79 4.28 -11.95
N PHE A 78 4.16 3.22 -11.44
CA PHE A 78 3.83 3.11 -10.02
C PHE A 78 5.09 3.15 -9.14
N ASP A 79 6.12 2.39 -9.48
CA ASP A 79 7.41 2.40 -8.75
C ASP A 79 8.03 3.80 -8.74
N SER A 80 7.96 4.52 -9.87
CA SER A 80 8.41 5.92 -9.96
C SER A 80 7.61 6.84 -9.04
N CYS A 81 6.30 6.59 -8.91
CA CYS A 81 5.48 7.35 -7.97
C CYS A 81 5.87 7.10 -6.52
N ILE A 82 6.09 5.84 -6.14
CA ILE A 82 6.52 5.47 -4.78
C ILE A 82 7.89 6.04 -4.46
N ALA A 83 8.83 6.01 -5.41
CA ALA A 83 10.15 6.60 -5.27
C ALA A 83 10.05 8.12 -5.02
N TRP A 84 9.18 8.81 -5.77
CA TRP A 84 8.95 10.24 -5.57
C TRP A 84 8.39 10.53 -4.17
N TYR A 85 7.32 9.85 -3.74
CA TYR A 85 6.76 10.04 -2.40
C TYR A 85 7.79 9.73 -1.30
N SER A 86 8.64 8.71 -1.48
CA SER A 86 9.70 8.36 -0.52
C SER A 86 10.75 9.45 -0.34
N ASN A 87 10.96 10.30 -1.35
CA ASN A 87 11.87 11.45 -1.28
C ASN A 87 11.18 12.74 -0.81
N ASN A 88 9.84 12.76 -0.75
CA ASN A 88 9.02 13.93 -0.45
C ASN A 88 8.21 13.68 0.84
N ASN A 89 8.89 13.80 1.98
CA ASN A 89 8.36 13.41 3.30
C ASN A 89 7.02 14.06 3.66
N LYS A 90 6.81 15.32 3.32
CA LYS A 90 5.57 16.03 3.65
C LYS A 90 4.39 15.40 2.89
N GLU A 91 4.55 15.23 1.59
CA GLU A 91 3.57 14.67 0.69
C GLU A 91 3.30 13.19 1.00
N TYR A 92 4.33 12.45 1.43
CA TYR A 92 4.18 11.08 1.94
C TYR A 92 3.29 11.02 3.18
N LEU A 93 3.51 11.88 4.16
CA LEU A 93 2.71 11.93 5.39
C LEU A 93 1.25 12.30 5.10
N GLU A 94 1.05 13.29 4.24
CA GLU A 94 -0.29 13.71 3.81
C GLU A 94 -1.00 12.59 3.04
N LEU A 95 -0.30 11.89 2.13
CA LEU A 95 -0.83 10.73 1.41
C LEU A 95 -1.26 9.62 2.36
N TYR A 96 -0.40 9.24 3.32
CA TYR A 96 -0.71 8.14 4.25
C TYR A 96 -1.80 8.49 5.27
N THR A 97 -2.01 9.77 5.58
CA THR A 97 -3.19 10.21 6.34
C THR A 97 -4.45 9.84 5.56
N LEU A 98 -4.51 10.19 4.26
CA LEU A 98 -5.66 9.84 3.40
C LEU A 98 -5.84 8.34 3.23
N VAL A 99 -4.76 7.58 3.08
CA VAL A 99 -4.82 6.10 3.00
C VAL A 99 -5.42 5.52 4.28
N THR A 100 -4.99 5.99 5.44
CA THR A 100 -5.49 5.51 6.73
C THR A 100 -6.97 5.83 6.92
N ASP A 101 -7.39 7.04 6.56
CA ASP A 101 -8.80 7.46 6.64
C ASP A 101 -9.69 6.63 5.71
N LYS A 102 -9.22 6.33 4.48
CA LYS A 102 -9.93 5.47 3.53
C LYS A 102 -10.02 4.03 4.05
N LEU A 103 -8.94 3.47 4.58
CA LEU A 103 -8.95 2.13 5.20
C LEU A 103 -9.94 2.04 6.36
N GLU A 104 -9.98 3.05 7.22
CA GLU A 104 -10.94 3.11 8.33
C GLU A 104 -12.38 3.20 7.81
N THR A 105 -12.63 3.99 6.77
CA THR A 105 -13.94 4.10 6.12
C THR A 105 -14.39 2.75 5.56
N GLU A 106 -13.51 2.04 4.83
CA GLU A 106 -13.79 0.70 4.31
C GLU A 106 -14.09 -0.29 5.44
N ARG A 107 -13.33 -0.23 6.54
CA ARG A 107 -13.58 -1.06 7.73
C ARG A 107 -14.97 -0.82 8.30
N GLN A 108 -15.37 0.43 8.48
CA GLN A 108 -16.68 0.80 9.02
C GLN A 108 -17.83 0.38 8.08
N LEU A 109 -17.62 0.54 6.77
CA LEU A 109 -18.57 0.10 5.75
C LEU A 109 -18.76 -1.42 5.77
N ILE A 110 -17.68 -2.20 5.88
CA ILE A 110 -17.75 -3.66 6.02
C ILE A 110 -18.51 -4.05 7.29
N LEU A 111 -18.21 -3.42 8.42
CA LEU A 111 -18.88 -3.70 9.69
C LEU A 111 -20.36 -3.31 9.65
N SER A 112 -20.71 -2.14 9.12
CA SER A 112 -22.11 -1.71 9.01
C SER A 112 -22.94 -2.69 8.18
N ARG A 113 -22.39 -3.18 7.05
CA ARG A 113 -23.02 -4.23 6.21
C ARG A 113 -23.19 -5.54 6.97
N TYR A 114 -22.22 -5.93 7.80
CA TYR A 114 -22.30 -7.12 8.63
C TYR A 114 -23.43 -7.00 9.69
N TYR A 115 -23.53 -5.85 10.36
CA TYR A 115 -24.53 -5.64 11.42
C TYR A 115 -25.94 -5.32 10.91
N SER A 116 -26.09 -4.74 9.70
CA SER A 116 -27.41 -4.38 9.14
C SER A 116 -28.23 -5.58 8.66
N LYS A 117 -27.65 -6.79 8.57
CA LYS A 117 -28.29 -8.00 8.01
C LYS A 117 -28.88 -7.80 6.60
N GLU A 118 -28.41 -6.79 5.87
CA GLU A 118 -28.81 -6.51 4.50
C GLU A 118 -27.99 -7.41 3.57
N TYR A 119 -28.27 -8.72 3.64
CA TYR A 119 -27.54 -9.75 2.89
C TYR A 119 -27.92 -9.67 1.40
N PRO A 120 -27.01 -9.35 0.47
CA PRO A 120 -27.26 -9.57 -0.94
C PRO A 120 -27.47 -11.07 -1.17
N LYS A 121 -28.56 -11.43 -1.83
CA LYS A 121 -29.10 -12.81 -1.94
C LYS A 121 -28.21 -13.83 -2.67
N SER A 122 -26.99 -13.49 -3.10
CA SER A 122 -26.00 -14.48 -3.54
C SER A 122 -24.61 -13.86 -3.75
N ILE A 123 -23.76 -13.94 -2.72
CA ILE A 123 -22.28 -14.16 -2.76
C ILE A 123 -21.88 -14.98 -1.51
N TRP A 124 -22.70 -14.98 -0.46
CA TRP A 124 -22.33 -15.43 0.90
C TRP A 124 -22.77 -16.83 1.32
N GLN A 125 -23.09 -17.76 0.41
CA GLN A 125 -23.22 -19.18 0.83
C GLN A 125 -21.88 -19.81 1.26
N GLU A 126 -20.75 -19.15 0.98
CA GLU A 126 -19.39 -19.65 1.28
C GLU A 126 -18.74 -18.95 2.50
N LEU A 127 -19.38 -17.92 3.06
CA LEU A 127 -18.77 -17.09 4.11
C LEU A 127 -19.35 -17.32 5.52
N ASP A 128 -20.47 -18.03 5.62
CA ASP A 128 -20.99 -18.51 6.91
C ASP A 128 -20.16 -19.67 7.48
N SER A 129 -19.41 -20.41 6.64
CA SER A 129 -18.46 -21.45 7.09
C SER A 129 -17.18 -20.90 7.71
N ILE A 130 -17.03 -19.58 7.72
CA ILE A 130 -15.78 -18.92 8.01
C ILE A 130 -15.79 -18.37 9.45
N GLN A 131 -15.07 -19.04 10.35
CA GLN A 131 -14.72 -18.55 11.70
C GLN A 131 -13.90 -17.23 11.71
N GLN A 132 -13.71 -16.57 10.55
CA GLN A 132 -12.70 -15.52 10.35
C GLN A 132 -13.16 -14.09 10.74
N ILE A 133 -14.41 -13.87 11.15
CA ILE A 133 -14.84 -12.59 11.74
C ILE A 133 -14.27 -12.42 13.17
N ASN A 134 -14.13 -13.50 13.93
CA ASN A 134 -13.60 -13.45 15.30
C ASN A 134 -12.11 -13.05 15.36
N GLY A 135 -11.33 -13.34 14.32
CA GLY A 135 -9.92 -12.93 14.22
C GLY A 135 -9.74 -11.43 14.02
N PHE A 136 -10.61 -10.80 13.22
CA PHE A 136 -10.64 -9.33 13.05
C PHE A 136 -11.13 -8.61 14.31
N LEU A 137 -12.08 -9.21 15.04
CA LEU A 137 -12.62 -8.65 16.29
C LEU A 137 -11.61 -8.71 17.45
N ASN A 138 -10.80 -9.77 17.56
CA ASN A 138 -9.84 -9.95 18.66
C ASN A 138 -8.62 -9.01 18.62
N TRP A 139 -8.28 -8.41 17.47
CA TRP A 139 -7.22 -7.40 17.40
C TRP A 139 -7.61 -6.09 18.10
N ASN A 140 -8.91 -5.78 18.15
CA ASN A 140 -9.41 -4.52 18.69
C ASN A 140 -9.73 -4.56 20.21
N TYR A 141 -9.54 -5.71 20.87
CA TYR A 141 -9.81 -5.90 22.30
C TYR A 141 -8.55 -5.87 23.19
N ASN A 142 -7.35 -5.79 22.60
CA ASN A 142 -6.06 -5.77 23.33
C ASN A 142 -5.29 -4.44 23.17
N LYS A 143 -6.02 -3.32 23.08
CA LYS A 143 -5.46 -1.97 23.11
C LYS A 143 -6.26 -1.12 24.09
#